data_AF-A0A7C2LML4-F1
#
_entry.id   AF-A0A7C2LML4-F1
#
_cell.length_a   1.000
_cell.length_b   1.000
_cell.length_c   1.000
_cell.angle_alpha   90.00
_cell.angle_beta   90.00
_cell.angle_gamma   90.00
#
_symmetry.space_group_name_H-M   'P 1'
#
loop_
_entity.id
_entity.type
_entity.pdbx_description
1 polymer ?
#
loop_
_entity_poly.entity_id
_entity_poly.type
_entity_poly.pdbx_seq_one_letter_code
_entity_poly.pdbx_strand_id
1 'polypeptide(L)'
;MVRLAVSGALGRMGSGILKTAFNNEDFDVVAAFDAPGKEEIGRDIGEALGIGKINLAITSSEDMEKVFRGSRVDVLIDFTAPEGSLGALEACAATDTAIV
;
A
#
# COMPACT_ATOMS: atom_id res chain seq x y z
N MET A 1 7.44 9.86 -12.19
CA MET A 1 6.59 9.44 -11.06
C MET A 1 6.55 7.92 -11.01
N VAL A 2 7.04 7.35 -9.92
CA VAL A 2 7.00 5.92 -9.62
C VAL A 2 5.67 5.61 -8.90
N ARG A 3 4.91 4.63 -9.39
CA ARG A 3 3.62 4.25 -8.81
C ARG A 3 3.85 3.32 -7.64
N LEU A 4 3.75 3.89 -6.45
CA LEU A 4 4.09 3.27 -5.19
C LEU A 4 2.85 2.65 -4.55
N ALA A 5 3.01 1.41 -4.10
CA ALA A 5 2.14 0.77 -3.13
C ALA A 5 2.85 0.61 -1.78
N VAL A 6 2.11 0.64 -0.68
CA VAL A 6 2.66 0.38 0.66
C VAL A 6 1.84 -0.69 1.38
N SER A 7 2.52 -1.71 1.91
CA SER A 7 1.93 -2.71 2.81
C SER A 7 2.22 -2.36 4.28
N GLY A 8 1.23 -2.60 5.15
CA GLY A 8 1.29 -2.15 6.55
C GLY A 8 1.03 -0.64 6.69
N ALA A 9 0.12 -0.11 5.88
CA ALA A 9 -0.18 1.31 5.74
C ALA A 9 -0.52 2.03 7.06
N LEU A 10 -1.16 1.36 8.01
CA LEU A 10 -1.51 1.90 9.33
C LEU A 10 -0.45 1.61 10.39
N GLY A 11 0.57 0.82 10.05
CA GLY A 11 1.72 0.54 10.90
C GLY A 11 2.63 1.76 11.08
N ARG A 12 3.53 1.69 12.06
CA ARG A 12 4.49 2.77 12.36
C ARG A 12 5.33 3.18 11.15
N MET A 13 5.87 2.19 10.43
CA MET A 13 6.73 2.45 9.26
C MET A 13 5.91 2.80 8.01
N GLY A 14 4.89 2.01 7.68
CA GLY A 14 4.06 2.26 6.49
C GLY A 14 3.38 3.62 6.51
N SER A 15 2.85 4.05 7.66
CA SER A 15 2.26 5.39 7.82
C SER A 15 3.29 6.52 7.60
N GLY A 16 4.52 6.35 8.09
CA GLY A 16 5.62 7.29 7.88
C GLY A 16 6.05 7.36 6.41
N ILE A 17 6.16 6.21 5.75
CA ILE A 17 6.47 6.10 4.31
C ILE A 17 5.39 6.80 3.50
N LEU A 18 4.11 6.51 3.75
CA LEU A 18 2.99 7.13 3.04
C LEU A 18 2.98 8.65 3.21
N LYS A 19 3.09 9.16 4.44
CA LYS A 19 3.15 10.61 4.69
C LYS A 19 4.32 11.28 3.95
N THR A 20 5.45 10.59 3.83
CA THR A 20 6.61 11.11 3.10
C THR A 20 6.36 11.06 1.59
N ALA A 21 5.85 9.95 1.07
CA ALA A 21 5.57 9.75 -0.35
C ALA A 21 4.51 10.73 -0.88
N PHE A 22 3.45 11.00 -0.11
CA PHE A 22 2.44 12.00 -0.50
C PHE A 22 2.98 13.43 -0.63
N ASN A 23 4.13 13.73 -0.01
CA ASN A 23 4.79 15.02 -0.11
C ASN A 23 5.98 15.02 -1.08
N ASN A 24 6.16 13.96 -1.86
CA ASN A 24 7.27 13.81 -2.79
C ASN A 24 6.77 13.63 -4.23
N GLU A 25 7.15 14.55 -5.12
CA GLU A 25 6.71 14.57 -6.53
C GLU A 25 7.25 13.41 -7.38
N ASP A 26 8.26 12.68 -6.89
CA ASP A 26 8.78 11.49 -7.57
C ASP A 26 7.87 10.28 -7.41
N PHE A 27 6.94 10.28 -6.44
CA PHE A 27 6.08 9.15 -6.11
C PHE A 27 4.59 9.46 -6.30
N ASP A 28 3.90 8.53 -6.94
CA ASP A 28 2.44 8.51 -7.01
C ASP A 28 1.94 7.33 -6.17
N VAL A 29 1.32 7.60 -5.02
CA VAL A 29 0.82 6.54 -4.15
C VAL A 29 -0.51 6.04 -4.71
N VAL A 30 -0.48 4.86 -5.32
CA VAL A 30 -1.64 4.28 -6.02
C VAL A 30 -2.37 3.21 -5.21
N ALA A 31 -1.75 2.68 -4.15
CA ALA A 31 -2.35 1.68 -3.28
C ALA A 31 -1.77 1.71 -1.86
N ALA A 32 -2.63 1.44 -0.88
CA ALA A 32 -2.25 1.28 0.52
C ALA A 32 -2.95 0.03 1.07
N PHE A 33 -2.16 -0.91 1.59
CA PHE A 33 -2.64 -2.18 2.12
C PHE A 33 -2.39 -2.29 3.62
N ASP A 34 -3.30 -2.95 4.32
CA ASP A 34 -3.09 -3.40 5.69
C ASP A 34 -3.62 -4.82 5.87
N ALA A 35 -3.35 -5.40 7.04
CA ALA A 35 -3.75 -6.76 7.35
C ALA A 35 -5.28 -6.94 7.22
N PRO A 36 -5.75 -8.13 6.82
CA PRO A 36 -7.18 -8.40 6.71
C PRO A 36 -7.88 -8.25 8.07
N GLY A 37 -9.16 -7.87 8.04
CA GLY A 37 -10.00 -7.76 9.24
C GLY A 37 -9.81 -6.49 10.07
N LYS A 38 -9.00 -5.53 9.61
CA LYS A 38 -8.93 -4.19 10.20
C LYS A 38 -10.24 -3.43 9.99
N GLU A 39 -10.69 -2.69 11.00
CA GLU A 39 -11.90 -1.84 10.89
C GLU A 39 -11.71 -0.70 9.88
N GLU A 40 -10.45 -0.37 9.59
CA GLU A 40 -10.08 0.72 8.70
C GLU A 40 -10.09 0.36 7.22
N ILE A 41 -10.25 -0.91 6.85
CA ILE A 41 -10.37 -1.31 5.44
C ILE A 41 -11.55 -0.58 4.80
N GLY A 42 -11.33 0.00 3.62
CA GLY A 42 -12.29 0.81 2.88
C GLY A 42 -12.34 2.29 3.29
N ARG A 43 -11.70 2.69 4.41
CA ARG A 43 -11.56 4.11 4.77
C ARG A 43 -10.50 4.77 3.90
N ASP A 44 -10.59 6.09 3.78
CA ASP A 44 -9.57 6.89 3.11
C ASP A 44 -8.26 6.88 3.91
N ILE A 45 -7.14 6.51 3.27
CA ILE A 45 -5.84 6.46 3.93
C ILE A 45 -5.35 7.85 4.35
N GLY A 46 -5.69 8.91 3.59
CA GLY A 46 -5.32 10.26 3.97
C GLY A 46 -6.02 10.72 5.26
N GLU A 47 -7.31 10.42 5.39
CA GLU A 47 -8.06 10.64 6.63
C GLU A 47 -7.50 9.80 7.79
N ALA A 48 -7.20 8.52 7.55
CA ALA A 48 -6.62 7.62 8.57
C ALA A 48 -5.24 8.10 9.05
N LEU A 49 -4.45 8.73 8.17
CA LEU A 49 -3.13 9.27 8.48
C LEU A 49 -3.16 10.70 9.05
N GLY A 50 -4.32 11.36 9.04
CA GLY A 50 -4.49 12.74 9.50
C GLY A 50 -3.91 13.78 8.55
N ILE A 51 -3.81 13.48 7.26
CA ILE A 51 -3.29 14.39 6.21
C ILE A 51 -4.39 14.97 5.31
N GLY A 52 -5.65 14.74 5.67
CA GLY A 52 -6.82 15.13 4.88
C GLY A 52 -7.23 14.07 3.86
N LYS A 53 -8.41 14.25 3.25
CA LYS A 53 -8.98 13.27 2.32
C LYS A 53 -8.25 13.29 0.99
N ILE A 54 -7.79 12.14 0.52
CA ILE A 54 -7.03 12.01 -0.74
C ILE A 54 -7.71 11.10 -1.79
N ASN A 55 -8.84 10.48 -1.43
CA ASN A 55 -9.63 9.54 -2.23
C ASN A 55 -8.88 8.25 -2.59
N LEU A 56 -8.08 7.73 -1.65
CA LEU A 56 -7.41 6.44 -1.77
C LEU A 56 -7.85 5.55 -0.60
N ALA A 57 -8.56 4.47 -0.90
CA ALA A 57 -9.06 3.55 0.12
C ALA A 57 -7.96 2.59 0.60
N ILE A 58 -7.97 2.31 1.90
CA ILE A 58 -7.15 1.24 2.48
C ILE A 58 -7.74 -0.09 2.02
N THR A 59 -6.89 -0.93 1.44
CA THR A 59 -7.29 -2.23 0.90
C THR A 59 -6.78 -3.37 1.76
N SER A 60 -7.52 -4.47 1.83
CA SER A 60 -7.03 -5.70 2.47
C SER A 60 -5.82 -6.22 1.70
N SER A 61 -4.78 -6.68 2.40
CA SER A 61 -3.63 -7.30 1.74
C SER A 61 -4.00 -8.57 0.95
N GLU A 62 -5.13 -9.22 1.24
CA GLU A 62 -5.65 -10.36 0.46
C GLU A 62 -6.07 -9.98 -0.97
N ASP A 63 -6.41 -8.70 -1.20
CA ASP A 63 -6.81 -8.19 -2.51
C ASP A 63 -5.63 -7.61 -3.31
N MET A 64 -4.39 -7.75 -2.82
CA MET A 64 -3.20 -7.09 -3.38
C MET A 64 -2.98 -7.42 -4.86
N GLU A 65 -3.01 -8.69 -5.24
CA GLU A 65 -2.83 -9.11 -6.64
C GLU A 65 -3.91 -8.50 -7.54
N LYS A 66 -5.17 -8.50 -7.09
CA LYS A 66 -6.29 -7.91 -7.83
C LYS A 66 -6.08 -6.42 -8.03
N VAL A 67 -5.63 -5.70 -7.00
CA VAL A 67 -5.29 -4.27 -7.11
C VAL A 67 -4.14 -4.06 -8.07
N PHE A 68 -3.07 -4.85 -8.03
CA PHE A 68 -1.92 -4.71 -8.95
C PHE A 68 -2.28 -4.99 -10.42
N ARG A 69 -3.23 -5.90 -10.67
CA ARG A 69 -3.74 -6.14 -12.03
C ARG A 69 -4.62 -5.00 -12.56
N GLY A 70 -5.42 -4.38 -11.70
CA GLY A 70 -6.30 -3.27 -12.08
C GLY A 70 -5.64 -1.90 -12.05
N SER A 71 -4.65 -1.74 -11.18
CA SER A 71 -3.90 -0.52 -10.91
C SER A 71 -2.45 -0.87 -11.11
N ARG A 72 -1.87 -0.38 -12.19
CA ARG A 72 -0.51 -0.76 -12.60
C ARG A 72 0.47 -0.15 -11.56
N VAL A 73 1.07 -0.98 -10.71
CA VAL A 73 2.02 -0.62 -9.64
C VAL A 73 3.44 -0.86 -10.12
N ASP A 74 4.36 0.06 -9.82
CA ASP A 74 5.78 -0.10 -10.16
C ASP A 74 6.56 -0.76 -9.02
N VAL A 75 6.27 -0.37 -7.78
CA VAL A 75 6.95 -0.87 -6.58
C VAL A 75 6.00 -0.96 -5.39
N LEU A 76 6.11 -2.05 -4.64
CA LEU A 76 5.56 -2.21 -3.30
C LEU A 76 6.67 -1.99 -2.26
N ILE A 77 6.41 -1.15 -1.27
CA ILE A 77 7.22 -1.10 -0.05
C ILE A 77 6.51 -1.91 1.04
N ASP A 78 7.17 -2.93 1.57
CA ASP A 78 6.61 -3.86 2.56
C ASP A 78 7.40 -3.85 3.87
N PHE A 79 6.79 -3.29 4.91
CA PHE A 79 7.32 -3.28 6.28
C PHE A 79 6.36 -4.01 7.23
N THR A 80 5.92 -5.21 6.83
CA THR A 80 5.02 -6.06 7.62
C THR A 80 5.77 -7.22 8.30
N ALA A 81 5.02 -8.15 8.88
CA ALA A 81 5.56 -9.38 9.47
C ALA A 81 5.90 -10.40 8.36
N PRO A 82 6.81 -11.36 8.62
CA PRO A 82 7.23 -12.34 7.62
C PRO A 82 6.08 -13.05 6.90
N GLU A 83 5.02 -13.39 7.63
CA GLU A 83 3.84 -14.06 7.07
C GLU A 83 3.10 -13.17 6.06
N GLY A 84 3.04 -11.86 6.31
CA GLY A 84 2.45 -10.89 5.39
C GLY A 84 3.31 -10.70 4.14
N SER A 85 4.64 -10.66 4.31
CA SER A 85 5.59 -10.51 3.21
C SER A 85 5.55 -11.66 2.22
N LEU A 86 5.29 -12.89 2.66
CA LEU A 86 5.16 -14.04 1.75
C LEU A 86 4.00 -13.84 0.75
N GLY A 87 2.83 -13.40 1.23
CA GLY A 87 1.70 -13.11 0.34
C GLY A 87 1.96 -11.92 -0.59
N ALA A 88 2.66 -10.89 -0.08
CA ALA A 88 3.06 -9.75 -0.89
C ALA A 88 4.04 -10.14 -2.02
N LEU A 89 5.01 -11.01 -1.72
CA LEU A 89 5.96 -11.54 -2.69
C LEU A 89 5.27 -12.32 -3.81
N GLU A 90 4.29 -13.16 -3.48
CA GLU A 90 3.48 -13.90 -4.45
C GLU A 90 2.72 -12.94 -5.40
N ALA A 91 2.04 -11.93 -4.84
CA ALA A 91 1.32 -10.93 -5.62
C ALA A 91 2.24 -10.12 -6.53
N CYS A 92 3.41 -9.70 -6.02
CA CYS A 92 4.42 -8.96 -6.78
C CYS A 92 4.98 -9.80 -7.94
N ALA A 93 5.34 -11.06 -7.68
CA ALA A 93 5.84 -11.98 -8.70
C ALA A 93 4.80 -12.26 -9.80
N ALA A 94 3.51 -12.36 -9.45
CA ALA A 94 2.43 -12.61 -10.39
C ALA A 94 2.08 -11.41 -11.29
N THR A 95 2.59 -10.22 -10.96
CA THR A 95 2.23 -8.95 -11.61
C THR A 95 3.43 -8.17 -12.14
N ASP A 96 4.65 -8.71 -12.01
CA ASP A 96 5.91 -8.04 -12.37
C ASP A 96 6.10 -6.70 -11.63
N THR A 97 5.70 -6.67 -10.36
CA THR A 97 5.85 -5.50 -9.48
C THR A 97 7.14 -5.64 -8.67
N ALA A 98 7.96 -4.59 -8.59
CA ALA A 98 9.14 -4.60 -7.73
C ALA A 98 8.71 -4.58 -6.25
N ILE A 99 9.53 -5.15 -5.36
CA ILE A 99 9.25 -5.15 -3.91
C ILE A 99 10.51 -4.74 -3.14
N VAL A 100 10.31 -3.91 -2.11
CA VAL A 100 11.33 -3.44 -1.16
C VAL A 100 10.91 -3.79 0.25
#